data_AF-A0A1E3U626-F1
#
_entry.id   AF-A0A1E3U626-F1
#
_cell.length_a   1.000
_cell.length_b   1.000
_cell.length_c   1.000
_cell.angle_alpha   90.00
_cell.angle_beta   90.00
_cell.angle_gamma   90.00
#
_symmetry.space_group_name_H-M   'P 1'
#
loop_
_entity.id
_entity.type
_entity.pdbx_description
1 polymer ?
#
loop_
_entity_poly.entity_id
_entity_poly.type
_entity_poly.pdbx_seq_one_letter_code
_entity_poly.pdbx_strand_id
1 'polypeptide(L)'
;MKYENIKEGIFIERPNRFIAYVEIDGNPEKVHVKNTGRCKELLRKGVRVYLEKSSNPERKTAYDLVGVEKNGLMVNMDSAAPNKAAGEWLASGGLFPDVEVLRPECTYGNSRFDFYLETKENKMWLEVKGVTLEAEGVAMFPDAPSLRALKHVEELITARENGYEAGILFVVQMEGIRYFTPNRQAQPAFAQALERAEAAGVGLYAYGCHVTRDSMQISYEIPVILNPDKEQDGLETIAAPLLKWYDENRRVLPWREDPAPYRVWISEIMLQQTRVEAVKPYFQRFMESLPDIAALADVPEDRLLKLWEGLGYYNRARNLKKAAGVIMAEYAGVMPAETEELLKLPGIGSYTAGAVASIAYGEPVPAVDGNVLRVISRYRMDDRDMLNAKVRKSVEDDLQAVIPQDRPGDFNQALMELGATVCIPNGMPKCGECPWKDSCKAHIQSKETEFPKKAPKKIRTVEKKTILIIQDAVRTAIRKRPDKGLLAGMYEFPSAEGHLSREEVLALLKEKGMHPLRISRLPDSRHVFSHKEWEMIGYCIRVDELEPVGGVKEGLLFVEPARTEKEYPIPSAYAAYTDYLQIRIGNGKYEAENVDNQ
;
A
#
# COMPACT_ATOMS: atom_id res chain seq x y z
N MET A 1 45.15 -14.74 8.37
CA MET A 1 46.01 -14.36 9.52
C MET A 1 46.08 -15.47 10.56
N LYS A 2 47.14 -15.51 11.38
CA LYS A 2 47.35 -16.49 12.46
C LYS A 2 47.61 -15.81 13.80
N TYR A 3 47.21 -16.47 14.88
CA TYR A 3 47.54 -16.16 16.27
C TYR A 3 48.57 -17.15 16.80
N GLU A 4 49.35 -16.74 17.79
CA GLU A 4 50.36 -17.61 18.40
C GLU A 4 50.03 -17.91 19.87
N ASN A 5 50.53 -19.03 20.38
CA ASN A 5 50.43 -19.38 21.81
C ASN A 5 48.99 -19.34 22.38
N ILE A 6 48.03 -19.88 21.63
CA ILE A 6 46.63 -19.90 22.04
C ILE A 6 46.40 -20.79 23.26
N LYS A 7 45.69 -20.25 24.24
CA LYS A 7 45.15 -20.95 25.40
C LYS A 7 43.63 -20.94 25.37
N GLU A 8 43.05 -22.07 25.74
CA GLU A 8 41.61 -22.20 25.95
C GLU A 8 41.27 -21.81 27.39
N GLY A 9 40.09 -21.22 27.59
CA GLY A 9 39.55 -20.96 28.91
C GLY A 9 38.03 -20.85 28.90
N ILE A 10 37.45 -20.73 30.09
CA ILE A 10 36.01 -20.57 30.29
C ILE A 10 35.70 -19.15 30.75
N PHE A 11 34.88 -18.42 30.00
CA PHE A 11 34.54 -17.06 30.32
C PHE A 11 33.72 -16.96 31.62
N ILE A 12 34.17 -16.11 32.55
CA ILE A 12 33.51 -15.89 33.85
C ILE A 12 32.64 -14.64 33.76
N GLU A 13 33.25 -13.48 33.51
CA GLU A 13 32.56 -12.20 33.44
C GLU A 13 33.39 -11.13 32.73
N ARG A 14 32.74 -10.04 32.32
CA ARG A 14 33.36 -8.88 31.66
C ARG A 14 32.96 -7.61 32.41
N PRO A 15 33.74 -7.14 33.40
CA PRO A 15 33.38 -5.98 34.21
C PRO A 15 33.37 -4.66 33.41
N ASN A 16 34.15 -4.57 32.32
CA ASN A 16 34.16 -3.39 31.46
C ASN A 16 34.57 -3.75 30.02
N ARG A 17 34.64 -2.76 29.12
CA ARG A 17 34.90 -2.98 27.70
C ARG A 17 36.28 -3.56 27.37
N PHE A 18 37.26 -3.45 28.27
CA PHE A 18 38.66 -3.81 27.98
C PHE A 18 39.14 -5.03 28.78
N ILE A 19 38.42 -5.44 29.82
CA ILE A 19 38.86 -6.48 30.75
C ILE A 19 37.76 -7.54 30.87
N ALA A 20 38.18 -8.80 30.84
CA ALA A 20 37.38 -9.96 31.21
C ALA A 20 38.12 -10.84 32.22
N TYR A 21 37.38 -11.64 32.96
CA TYR A 21 37.90 -12.74 33.76
C TYR A 21 37.57 -14.06 33.08
N VAL A 22 38.58 -14.90 32.94
CA VAL A 22 38.49 -16.19 32.26
C VAL A 22 39.17 -17.23 33.15
N GLU A 23 38.53 -18.37 33.35
CA GLU A 23 39.15 -19.50 34.02
C GLU A 23 40.11 -20.21 33.05
N ILE A 24 41.40 -20.25 33.40
CA ILE A 24 42.46 -20.94 32.65
C ILE A 24 43.11 -21.92 33.60
N ASP A 25 43.20 -23.19 33.21
CA ASP A 25 43.80 -24.26 34.04
C ASP A 25 43.26 -24.27 35.50
N GLY A 26 41.95 -23.99 35.66
CA GLY A 26 41.24 -23.95 36.95
C GLY A 26 41.41 -22.68 37.79
N ASN A 27 42.10 -21.66 37.28
CA ASN A 27 42.33 -20.39 37.99
C ASN A 27 41.71 -19.19 37.26
N PRO A 28 41.07 -18.25 37.96
CA PRO A 28 40.54 -17.04 37.36
C PRO A 28 41.67 -16.08 36.96
N GLU A 29 41.78 -15.81 35.67
CA GLU A 29 42.80 -14.94 35.09
C GLU A 29 42.19 -13.67 34.50
N LYS A 30 42.89 -12.55 34.68
CA LYS A 30 42.48 -11.26 34.13
C LYS A 30 43.04 -11.11 32.72
N VAL A 31 42.16 -11.03 31.73
CA VAL A 31 42.51 -10.95 30.31
C VAL A 31 42.05 -9.63 29.69
N HIS A 32 42.74 -9.20 28.65
CA HIS A 32 42.34 -8.04 27.86
C HIS A 32 41.35 -8.45 26.76
N VAL A 33 40.32 -7.65 26.52
CA VAL A 33 39.32 -7.89 25.47
C VAL A 33 39.60 -6.94 24.30
N LYS A 34 40.09 -7.49 23.18
CA LYS A 34 40.40 -6.69 21.97
C LYS A 34 39.15 -6.12 21.29
N ASN A 35 37.96 -6.64 21.58
CA ASN A 35 36.70 -6.09 21.09
C ASN A 35 36.11 -5.06 22.06
N THR A 36 36.06 -3.79 21.69
CA THR A 36 35.44 -2.75 22.54
C THR A 36 33.91 -2.67 22.44
N GLY A 37 33.30 -3.48 21.55
CA GLY A 37 31.85 -3.56 21.34
C GLY A 37 31.12 -4.18 22.53
N ARG A 38 29.79 -4.29 22.42
CA ARG A 38 28.94 -4.80 23.52
C ARG A 38 29.20 -6.27 23.81
N CYS A 39 29.39 -7.09 22.76
CA CYS A 39 29.69 -8.53 22.83
C CYS A 39 28.77 -9.33 23.78
N LYS A 40 27.52 -8.89 23.99
CA LYS A 40 26.62 -9.49 25.00
C LYS A 40 26.12 -10.88 24.56
N GLU A 41 25.98 -11.03 23.26
CA GLU A 41 25.60 -12.24 22.54
C GLU A 41 26.75 -13.25 22.45
N LEU A 42 28.00 -12.78 22.56
CA LEU A 42 29.22 -13.57 22.46
C LEU A 42 29.73 -14.02 23.83
N LEU A 43 29.92 -13.08 24.77
CA LEU A 43 30.56 -13.33 26.06
C LEU A 43 29.51 -13.62 27.15
N ARG A 44 28.95 -14.84 27.12
CA ARG A 44 28.05 -15.35 28.15
C ARG A 44 28.81 -16.19 29.16
N LYS A 45 28.49 -16.09 30.45
CA LYS A 45 29.15 -16.90 31.49
C LYS A 45 29.13 -18.38 31.12
N GLY A 46 30.30 -19.03 31.18
CA GLY A 46 30.47 -20.45 30.87
C GLY A 46 30.81 -20.78 29.42
N VAL A 47 30.85 -19.79 28.51
CA VAL A 47 31.28 -20.08 27.12
C VAL A 47 32.77 -20.31 27.03
N ARG A 48 33.18 -21.18 26.10
CA ARG A 48 34.58 -21.39 25.77
C ARG A 48 35.14 -20.20 25.02
N VAL A 49 36.30 -19.73 25.44
CA VAL A 49 37.04 -18.61 24.82
C VAL A 49 38.48 -19.00 24.52
N TYR A 50 39.05 -18.29 23.55
CA TYR A 50 40.41 -18.51 23.07
C TYR A 50 41.23 -17.24 23.29
N LEU A 51 42.40 -17.45 23.89
CA LEU A 51 43.25 -16.41 24.43
C LEU A 51 44.64 -16.48 23.80
N GLU A 52 45.11 -15.37 23.23
CA GLU A 52 46.48 -15.22 22.75
C GLU A 52 47.38 -14.78 23.90
N LYS A 53 48.44 -15.55 24.18
CA LYS A 53 49.41 -15.19 25.22
C LYS A 53 50.42 -14.18 24.67
N SER A 54 50.51 -13.03 25.34
CA SER A 54 51.51 -12.00 25.04
C SER A 54 52.94 -12.50 25.31
N SER A 55 53.84 -12.25 24.37
CA SER A 55 55.29 -12.43 24.56
C SER A 55 55.95 -11.26 25.29
N ASN A 56 55.28 -10.11 25.40
CA ASN A 56 55.79 -8.93 26.12
C ASN A 56 55.57 -9.08 27.64
N PRO A 57 56.64 -9.20 28.46
CA PRO A 57 56.53 -9.39 29.91
C PRO A 57 56.06 -8.13 30.66
N GLU A 58 56.07 -6.94 30.04
CA GLU A 58 55.66 -5.69 30.68
C GLU A 58 54.14 -5.43 30.63
N ARG A 59 53.37 -6.28 29.92
CA ARG A 59 51.92 -6.09 29.81
C ARG A 59 51.23 -6.35 31.14
N LYS A 60 50.27 -5.48 31.47
CA LYS A 60 49.39 -5.61 32.65
C LYS A 60 48.49 -6.86 32.62
N THR A 61 48.25 -7.41 31.44
CA THR A 61 47.48 -8.65 31.24
C THR A 61 48.30 -9.57 30.33
N ALA A 62 48.48 -10.83 30.74
CA ALA A 62 49.26 -11.80 29.98
C ALA A 62 48.54 -12.32 28.73
N TYR A 63 47.21 -12.17 28.66
CA TYR A 63 46.37 -12.74 27.62
C TYR A 63 45.44 -11.72 26.96
N ASP A 64 45.24 -11.87 25.65
CA ASP A 64 44.21 -11.19 24.87
C ASP A 64 43.12 -12.19 24.46
N LEU A 65 41.85 -11.86 24.70
CA LEU A 65 40.70 -12.62 24.22
C LEU A 65 40.50 -12.34 22.74
N VAL A 66 40.73 -13.37 21.92
CA VAL A 66 40.72 -13.29 20.44
C VAL A 66 39.60 -14.09 19.79
N GLY A 67 38.98 -15.04 20.49
CA GLY A 67 37.88 -15.83 19.95
C GLY A 67 36.94 -16.41 21.00
N VAL A 68 35.74 -16.81 20.58
CA VAL A 68 34.69 -17.37 21.44
C VAL A 68 33.83 -18.39 20.68
N GLU A 69 33.49 -19.48 21.36
CA GLU A 69 32.57 -20.49 20.81
C GLU A 69 31.12 -20.13 21.17
N LYS A 70 30.28 -19.88 20.15
CA LYS A 70 28.85 -19.54 20.29
C LYS A 70 28.02 -20.60 19.58
N ASN A 71 27.27 -21.41 20.32
CA ASN A 71 26.39 -22.46 19.76
C ASN A 71 27.11 -23.40 18.78
N GLY A 72 28.38 -23.75 19.06
CA GLY A 72 29.21 -24.58 18.19
C GLY A 72 29.87 -23.83 17.02
N LEU A 73 29.62 -22.53 16.85
CA LEU A 73 30.31 -21.68 15.88
C LEU A 73 31.52 -21.00 16.50
N MET A 74 32.63 -21.00 15.77
CA MET A 74 33.83 -20.28 16.14
C MET A 74 33.73 -18.83 15.65
N VAL A 75 33.70 -17.86 16.58
CA VAL A 75 33.66 -16.44 16.25
C VAL A 75 34.97 -15.78 16.66
N ASN A 76 35.64 -15.13 15.71
CA ASN A 76 36.77 -14.28 16.02
C ASN A 76 36.30 -12.95 16.62
N MET A 77 36.94 -12.52 17.70
CA MET A 77 36.59 -11.31 18.45
C MET A 77 37.62 -10.20 18.34
N ASP A 78 38.78 -10.45 17.75
CA ASP A 78 39.80 -9.41 17.59
C ASP A 78 39.30 -8.34 16.61
N SER A 79 39.15 -7.10 17.08
CA SER A 79 38.63 -6.00 16.28
C SER A 79 39.62 -5.51 15.20
N ALA A 80 40.90 -5.86 15.33
CA ALA A 80 41.92 -5.54 14.32
C ALA A 80 42.09 -6.66 13.27
N ALA A 81 41.55 -7.85 13.54
CA ALA A 81 41.67 -9.00 12.65
C ALA A 81 41.01 -8.81 11.28
N PRO A 82 39.82 -8.18 11.15
CA PRO A 82 39.18 -7.94 9.86
C PRO A 82 40.09 -7.24 8.85
N ASN A 83 40.72 -6.12 9.25
CA ASN A 83 41.60 -5.36 8.37
C ASN A 83 42.83 -6.19 7.97
N LYS A 84 43.44 -6.91 8.91
CA LYS A 84 44.59 -7.78 8.61
C LYS A 84 44.22 -8.89 7.63
N ALA A 85 43.10 -9.58 7.87
CA ALA A 85 42.62 -10.64 6.99
C ALA A 85 42.23 -10.12 5.61
N ALA A 86 41.57 -8.95 5.54
CA ALA A 86 41.26 -8.29 4.29
C ALA A 86 42.52 -7.90 3.51
N GLY A 87 43.54 -7.35 4.17
CA GLY A 87 44.81 -7.00 3.52
C GLY A 87 45.52 -8.22 2.93
N GLU A 88 45.62 -9.32 3.69
CA GLU A 88 46.20 -10.59 3.20
C GLU A 88 45.39 -11.19 2.03
N TRP A 89 44.06 -11.08 2.09
CA TRP A 89 43.14 -11.59 1.06
C TRP A 89 43.17 -10.74 -0.22
N LEU A 90 43.17 -9.41 -0.10
CA LEU A 90 43.29 -8.48 -1.23
C LEU A 90 44.64 -8.65 -1.94
N ALA A 91 45.73 -8.77 -1.19
CA ALA A 91 47.07 -8.99 -1.74
C ALA A 91 47.23 -10.34 -2.47
N SER A 92 46.36 -11.32 -2.18
CA SER A 92 46.34 -12.63 -2.85
C SER A 92 45.34 -12.72 -3.99
N GLY A 93 44.77 -11.58 -4.43
CA GLY A 93 43.86 -11.50 -5.57
C GLY A 93 42.39 -11.71 -5.23
N GLY A 94 42.00 -11.52 -3.97
CA GLY A 94 40.68 -11.86 -3.47
C GLY A 94 39.51 -11.11 -4.14
N LEU A 95 39.60 -9.79 -4.22
CA LEU A 95 38.55 -8.96 -4.83
C LEU A 95 38.80 -8.72 -6.33
N PHE A 96 40.05 -8.46 -6.68
CA PHE A 96 40.50 -8.35 -8.06
C PHE A 96 41.75 -9.22 -8.22
N PRO A 97 41.86 -10.02 -9.29
CA PRO A 97 43.01 -10.88 -9.50
C PRO A 97 44.29 -10.11 -9.86
N ASP A 98 44.16 -8.84 -10.26
CA ASP A 98 45.21 -8.00 -10.86
C ASP A 98 45.53 -6.72 -10.07
N VAL A 99 45.45 -6.78 -8.74
CA VAL A 99 45.86 -5.66 -7.88
C VAL A 99 47.37 -5.38 -8.02
N GLU A 100 47.72 -4.19 -8.51
CA GLU A 100 49.11 -3.74 -8.66
C GLU A 100 49.58 -2.90 -7.46
N VAL A 101 48.66 -2.12 -6.87
CA VAL A 101 48.93 -1.28 -5.69
C VAL A 101 47.92 -1.62 -4.61
N LEU A 102 48.41 -1.90 -3.39
CA LEU A 102 47.60 -2.02 -2.19
C LEU A 102 48.23 -1.20 -1.08
N ARG A 103 47.54 -0.14 -0.65
CA ARG A 103 47.99 0.76 0.41
C ARG A 103 46.98 0.76 1.56
N PRO A 104 47.35 0.31 2.76
CA PRO A 104 46.47 0.38 3.91
C PRO A 104 46.36 1.81 4.44
N GLU A 105 45.29 2.11 5.17
CA GLU A 105 45.16 3.27 6.06
C GLU A 105 45.33 4.63 5.35
N CYS A 106 44.73 4.78 4.17
CA CYS A 106 44.83 5.94 3.29
C CYS A 106 43.69 6.95 3.52
N THR A 107 43.97 8.24 3.32
CA THR A 107 42.99 9.33 3.55
C THR A 107 42.40 9.81 2.22
N TYR A 108 41.07 9.93 2.19
CA TYR A 108 40.32 10.59 1.13
C TYR A 108 39.29 11.52 1.78
N GLY A 109 39.25 12.79 1.35
CA GLY A 109 38.39 13.79 1.96
C GLY A 109 38.64 13.91 3.48
N ASN A 110 37.61 13.61 4.28
CA ASN A 110 37.66 13.71 5.74
C ASN A 110 37.63 12.33 6.44
N SER A 111 37.81 11.24 5.70
CA SER A 111 37.89 9.89 6.24
C SER A 111 39.21 9.22 5.89
N ARG A 112 39.61 8.34 6.80
CA ARG A 112 40.69 7.39 6.58
C ARG A 112 40.05 6.05 6.29
N PHE A 113 40.18 5.60 5.05
CA PHE A 113 39.72 4.30 4.60
C PHE A 113 40.79 3.24 4.87
N ASP A 114 40.33 2.01 5.09
CA ASP A 114 41.21 0.90 5.46
C ASP A 114 42.16 0.52 4.32
N PHE A 115 41.70 0.60 3.07
CA PHE A 115 42.52 0.31 1.89
C PHE A 115 42.27 1.26 0.73
N TYR A 116 43.34 1.56 0.02
CA TYR A 116 43.31 2.08 -1.34
C TYR A 116 44.00 1.05 -2.26
N LEU A 117 43.35 0.71 -3.37
CA LEU A 117 43.86 -0.26 -4.32
C LEU A 117 43.82 0.25 -5.76
N GLU A 118 44.79 -0.16 -6.57
CA GLU A 118 44.83 0.11 -8.02
C GLU A 118 44.98 -1.21 -8.78
N THR A 119 44.15 -1.37 -9.81
CA THR A 119 44.34 -2.36 -10.88
C THR A 119 44.74 -1.61 -12.16
N LYS A 120 44.90 -2.33 -13.27
CA LYS A 120 45.20 -1.70 -14.57
C LYS A 120 44.12 -0.73 -15.03
N GLU A 121 42.88 -0.98 -14.64
CA GLU A 121 41.70 -0.25 -15.12
C GLU A 121 41.12 0.67 -14.05
N ASN A 122 41.29 0.34 -12.76
CA ASN A 122 40.50 0.94 -11.70
C ASN A 122 41.35 1.44 -10.53
N LYS A 123 40.88 2.52 -9.89
CA LYS A 123 41.39 3.04 -8.62
C LYS A 123 40.26 3.03 -7.61
N MET A 124 40.44 2.32 -6.50
CA MET A 124 39.34 2.04 -5.57
C MET A 124 39.67 2.42 -4.12
N TRP A 125 38.69 3.06 -3.47
CA TRP A 125 38.65 3.24 -2.02
C TRP A 125 37.81 2.13 -1.37
N LEU A 126 38.36 1.43 -0.38
CA LEU A 126 37.71 0.31 0.27
C LEU A 126 37.71 0.48 1.79
N GLU A 127 36.52 0.44 2.37
CA GLU A 127 36.32 0.39 3.82
C GLU A 127 36.01 -1.04 4.27
N VAL A 128 36.62 -1.49 5.35
CA VAL A 128 36.40 -2.79 5.97
C VAL A 128 35.54 -2.66 7.21
N LYS A 129 34.53 -3.53 7.34
CA LYS A 129 33.70 -3.64 8.54
C LYS A 129 33.77 -5.06 9.08
N GLY A 130 34.29 -5.21 10.30
CA GLY A 130 34.18 -6.47 11.04
C GLY A 130 32.75 -6.75 11.47
N VAL A 131 32.25 -7.95 11.19
CA VAL A 131 30.89 -8.36 11.52
C VAL A 131 30.93 -9.60 12.42
N THR A 132 30.47 -9.43 13.65
CA THR A 132 30.35 -10.50 14.66
C THR A 132 28.92 -10.74 15.14
N LEU A 133 27.98 -9.87 14.76
CA LEU A 133 26.58 -10.03 15.10
C LEU A 133 25.91 -10.98 14.09
N GLU A 134 25.33 -12.04 14.62
CA GLU A 134 24.65 -13.08 13.85
C GLU A 134 23.42 -13.58 14.62
N ALA A 135 22.36 -13.89 13.87
CA ALA A 135 21.21 -14.65 14.34
C ALA A 135 20.67 -15.57 13.23
N GLU A 136 20.51 -16.85 13.53
CA GLU A 136 19.93 -17.87 12.64
C GLU A 136 20.57 -17.93 11.24
N GLY A 137 21.90 -17.85 11.19
CA GLY A 137 22.69 -17.85 9.95
C GLY A 137 22.63 -16.56 9.16
N VAL A 138 22.17 -15.45 9.77
CA VAL A 138 22.11 -14.12 9.16
C VAL A 138 23.09 -13.20 9.87
N ALA A 139 24.05 -12.66 9.12
CA ALA A 139 25.02 -11.69 9.65
C ALA A 139 24.48 -10.26 9.52
N MET A 140 24.76 -9.44 10.53
CA MET A 140 24.18 -8.09 10.64
C MET A 140 25.19 -7.05 11.08
N PHE A 141 25.14 -5.85 10.48
CA PHE A 141 25.93 -4.70 10.91
C PHE A 141 25.12 -3.39 10.82
N PRO A 142 25.26 -2.45 11.77
CA PRO A 142 26.12 -2.54 12.96
C PRO A 142 25.45 -3.27 14.13
N ASP A 143 26.25 -3.68 15.12
CA ASP A 143 25.77 -4.23 16.39
C ASP A 143 25.21 -3.14 17.35
N ALA A 144 25.65 -1.90 17.16
CA ALA A 144 25.16 -0.70 17.84
C ALA A 144 25.29 0.54 16.91
N PRO A 145 24.51 1.61 17.13
CA PRO A 145 24.61 2.83 16.33
C PRO A 145 26.04 3.37 16.21
N SER A 146 26.50 3.63 14.98
CA SER A 146 27.81 4.18 14.64
C SER A 146 27.69 5.30 13.62
N LEU A 147 27.81 6.55 14.09
CA LEU A 147 27.85 7.74 13.22
C LEU A 147 29.09 7.74 12.32
N ARG A 148 30.20 7.17 12.79
CA ARG A 148 31.43 7.05 12.00
C ARG A 148 31.24 6.10 10.82
N ALA A 149 30.60 4.95 11.03
CA ALA A 149 30.31 4.02 9.95
C ALA A 149 29.43 4.68 8.89
N LEU A 150 28.37 5.38 9.31
CA LEU A 150 27.51 6.14 8.41
C LEU A 150 28.29 7.18 7.59
N LYS A 151 29.13 7.99 8.24
CA LYS A 151 29.98 8.99 7.59
C LYS A 151 30.87 8.37 6.50
N HIS A 152 31.48 7.22 6.77
CA HIS A 152 32.36 6.55 5.80
C HIS A 152 31.57 6.09 4.55
N VAL A 153 30.31 5.64 4.71
CA VAL A 153 29.46 5.26 3.55
C VAL A 153 29.18 6.48 2.66
N GLU A 154 28.81 7.61 3.24
CA GLU A 154 28.54 8.84 2.47
C GLU A 154 29.78 9.34 1.74
N GLU A 155 30.96 9.23 2.36
CA GLU A 155 32.21 9.62 1.70
C GLU A 155 32.63 8.65 0.59
N LEU A 156 32.26 7.36 0.66
CA LEU A 156 32.42 6.41 -0.45
C LEU A 156 31.49 6.73 -1.61
N ILE A 157 30.25 7.15 -1.35
CA ILE A 157 29.34 7.67 -2.39
C ILE A 157 30.00 8.87 -3.08
N THR A 158 30.55 9.80 -2.30
CA THR A 158 31.24 10.98 -2.85
C THR A 158 32.49 10.59 -3.65
N ALA A 159 33.24 9.56 -3.22
CA ALA A 159 34.38 9.02 -3.98
C ALA A 159 33.93 8.43 -5.33
N ARG A 160 32.80 7.71 -5.33
CA ARG A 160 32.20 7.13 -6.53
C ARG A 160 31.76 8.21 -7.52
N GLU A 161 31.08 9.24 -7.04
CA GLU A 161 30.66 10.40 -7.83
C GLU A 161 31.85 11.17 -8.44
N ASN A 162 32.99 11.18 -7.75
CA ASN A 162 34.23 11.80 -8.23
C ASN A 162 35.06 10.89 -9.15
N GLY A 163 34.50 9.78 -9.63
CA GLY A 163 35.10 8.91 -10.64
C GLY A 163 36.06 7.84 -10.12
N TYR A 164 36.12 7.61 -8.80
CA TYR A 164 36.81 6.44 -8.25
C TYR A 164 35.86 5.22 -8.26
N GLU A 165 36.43 4.02 -8.26
CA GLU A 165 35.72 2.88 -7.69
C GLU A 165 35.66 3.04 -6.17
N ALA A 166 34.60 2.54 -5.55
CA ALA A 166 34.43 2.63 -4.10
C ALA A 166 33.68 1.40 -3.61
N GLY A 167 34.00 0.94 -2.40
CA GLY A 167 33.29 -0.20 -1.83
C GLY A 167 33.43 -0.35 -0.33
N ILE A 168 32.56 -1.21 0.20
CA ILE A 168 32.54 -1.64 1.59
C ILE A 168 32.69 -3.15 1.62
N LEU A 169 33.65 -3.65 2.39
CA LEU A 169 33.87 -5.07 2.63
C LEU A 169 33.47 -5.44 4.06
N PHE A 170 32.34 -6.13 4.19
CA PHE A 170 31.89 -6.75 5.44
C PHE A 170 32.61 -8.09 5.64
N VAL A 171 33.57 -8.10 6.55
CA VAL A 171 34.32 -9.31 6.93
C VAL A 171 33.58 -9.98 8.08
N VAL A 172 32.84 -11.05 7.76
CA VAL A 172 32.06 -11.80 8.73
C VAL A 172 32.94 -12.82 9.43
N GLN A 173 33.20 -12.57 10.72
CA GLN A 173 34.24 -13.23 11.52
C GLN A 173 33.83 -14.63 12.02
N MET A 174 33.11 -15.38 11.19
CA MET A 174 32.63 -16.75 11.43
C MET A 174 32.19 -17.42 10.11
N GLU A 175 31.91 -18.71 10.17
CA GLU A 175 31.37 -19.52 9.06
C GLU A 175 29.86 -19.74 9.16
N GLY A 176 29.28 -20.34 8.12
CA GLY A 176 27.89 -20.84 8.13
C GLY A 176 26.83 -19.76 7.89
N ILE A 177 27.24 -18.59 7.41
CA ILE A 177 26.34 -17.46 7.12
C ILE A 177 25.69 -17.62 5.75
N ARG A 178 24.37 -17.47 5.71
CA ARG A 178 23.54 -17.55 4.50
C ARG A 178 23.53 -16.25 3.72
N TYR A 179 23.39 -15.12 4.41
CA TYR A 179 23.43 -13.79 3.83
C TYR A 179 23.76 -12.73 4.89
N PHE A 180 24.16 -11.55 4.42
CA PHE A 180 24.37 -10.36 5.22
C PHE A 180 23.25 -9.35 4.98
N THR A 181 22.79 -8.66 6.02
CA THR A 181 21.83 -7.54 5.92
C THR A 181 22.21 -6.41 6.88
N PRO A 182 21.98 -5.13 6.53
CA PRO A 182 22.13 -4.05 7.50
C PRO A 182 21.16 -4.22 8.67
N ASN A 183 21.65 -3.97 9.89
CA ASN A 183 20.85 -4.04 11.10
C ASN A 183 19.96 -2.79 11.23
N ARG A 184 18.79 -2.83 10.60
CA ARG A 184 17.81 -1.73 10.64
C ARG A 184 17.32 -1.43 12.06
N GLN A 185 17.27 -2.41 12.95
CA GLN A 185 16.86 -2.18 14.34
C GLN A 185 17.91 -1.38 15.12
N ALA A 186 19.20 -1.64 14.89
CA ALA A 186 20.28 -0.90 15.54
C ALA A 186 20.43 0.52 14.95
N GLN A 187 20.42 0.66 13.63
CA GLN A 187 20.60 1.96 12.97
C GLN A 187 19.91 2.02 11.60
N PRO A 188 18.63 2.45 11.52
CA PRO A 188 17.89 2.57 10.26
C PRO A 188 18.62 3.42 9.21
N ALA A 189 19.25 4.51 9.64
CA ALA A 189 19.99 5.43 8.77
C ALA A 189 21.18 4.75 8.06
N PHE A 190 21.79 3.73 8.67
CA PHE A 190 22.89 3.00 8.04
C PHE A 190 22.38 2.12 6.89
N ALA A 191 21.24 1.44 7.07
CA ALA A 191 20.61 0.68 6.00
C ALA A 191 20.23 1.56 4.80
N GLN A 192 19.65 2.74 5.07
CA GLN A 192 19.33 3.73 4.03
C GLN A 192 20.58 4.26 3.33
N ALA A 193 21.70 4.41 4.04
CA ALA A 193 22.96 4.82 3.43
C ALA A 193 23.54 3.73 2.52
N LEU A 194 23.42 2.45 2.88
CA LEU A 194 23.80 1.35 1.99
C LEU A 194 22.92 1.27 0.73
N GLU A 195 21.60 1.49 0.87
CA GLU A 195 20.70 1.57 -0.30
C GLU A 195 21.11 2.71 -1.25
N ARG A 196 21.46 3.88 -0.71
CA ARG A 196 22.01 4.98 -1.52
C ARG A 196 23.37 4.64 -2.13
N ALA A 197 24.23 3.94 -1.39
CA ALA A 197 25.55 3.55 -1.87
C ALA A 197 25.46 2.58 -3.04
N GLU A 198 24.62 1.56 -2.94
CA GLU A 198 24.34 0.62 -4.03
C GLU A 198 23.77 1.35 -5.26
N ALA A 199 22.80 2.25 -5.07
CA ALA A 199 22.22 3.05 -6.15
C ALA A 199 23.24 3.98 -6.82
N ALA A 200 24.23 4.47 -6.08
CA ALA A 200 25.35 5.27 -6.60
C ALA A 200 26.46 4.40 -7.25
N GLY A 201 26.34 3.08 -7.23
CA GLY A 201 27.32 2.15 -7.80
C GLY A 201 28.54 1.90 -6.90
N VAL A 202 28.42 2.10 -5.59
CA VAL A 202 29.42 1.67 -4.60
C VAL A 202 29.28 0.16 -4.39
N GLY A 203 30.38 -0.59 -4.51
CA GLY A 203 30.40 -2.04 -4.32
C GLY A 203 30.14 -2.44 -2.87
N LEU A 204 29.16 -3.32 -2.64
CA LEU A 204 28.85 -3.88 -1.32
C LEU A 204 29.25 -5.35 -1.30
N TYR A 205 30.31 -5.66 -0.56
CA TYR A 205 30.89 -7.00 -0.50
C TYR A 205 30.73 -7.56 0.90
N ALA A 206 30.29 -8.81 1.03
CA ALA A 206 30.32 -9.53 2.30
C ALA A 206 31.00 -10.87 2.10
N TYR A 207 31.92 -11.21 3.01
CA TYR A 207 32.65 -12.46 2.94
C TYR A 207 32.74 -13.11 4.32
N GLY A 208 32.51 -14.42 4.36
CA GLY A 208 32.66 -15.25 5.54
C GLY A 208 34.09 -15.69 5.73
N CYS A 209 34.49 -15.84 6.98
CA CYS A 209 35.82 -16.30 7.36
C CYS A 209 35.79 -17.74 7.85
N HIS A 210 36.74 -18.56 7.38
CA HIS A 210 37.11 -19.78 8.09
C HIS A 210 37.84 -19.38 9.36
N VAL A 211 37.28 -19.74 10.52
CA VAL A 211 37.83 -19.40 11.84
C VAL A 211 38.17 -20.68 12.58
N THR A 212 39.45 -20.82 12.91
CA THR A 212 39.95 -21.87 13.81
C THR A 212 40.35 -21.25 15.14
N ARG A 213 40.77 -22.08 16.10
CA ARG A 213 41.29 -21.62 17.39
C ARG A 213 42.46 -20.63 17.28
N ASP A 214 43.23 -20.70 16.20
CA ASP A 214 44.51 -20.02 15.99
C ASP A 214 44.61 -19.29 14.65
N SER A 215 43.52 -19.21 13.87
CA SER A 215 43.55 -18.51 12.58
C SER A 215 42.19 -17.95 12.17
N MET A 216 42.25 -16.94 11.30
CA MET A 216 41.09 -16.39 10.61
C MET A 216 41.48 -16.09 9.17
N GLN A 217 40.72 -16.60 8.21
CA GLN A 217 40.94 -16.41 6.78
C GLN A 217 39.62 -16.12 6.07
N ILE A 218 39.57 -15.05 5.27
CA ILE A 218 38.45 -14.80 4.36
C ILE A 218 38.35 -15.96 3.36
N SER A 219 37.17 -16.57 3.27
CA SER A 219 37.00 -17.90 2.65
C SER A 219 35.96 -17.92 1.55
N TYR A 220 34.76 -17.39 1.78
CA TYR A 220 33.65 -17.50 0.83
C TYR A 220 32.81 -16.22 0.79
N GLU A 221 32.22 -15.95 -0.37
CA GLU A 221 31.32 -14.82 -0.58
C GLU A 221 29.96 -15.05 0.08
N ILE A 222 29.41 -14.00 0.68
CA ILE A 222 28.10 -13.98 1.31
C ILE A 222 27.21 -13.01 0.53
N PRO A 223 26.00 -13.43 0.11
CA PRO A 223 25.02 -12.52 -0.49
C PRO A 223 24.71 -11.33 0.42
N VAL A 224 24.75 -10.12 -0.14
CA VAL A 224 24.32 -8.88 0.53
C VAL A 224 22.87 -8.61 0.18
N ILE A 225 21.98 -8.71 1.17
CA ILE A 225 20.54 -8.44 1.02
C ILE A 225 20.21 -7.21 1.86
N LEU A 226 20.01 -6.06 1.21
CA LEU A 226 19.73 -4.82 1.93
C LEU A 226 18.35 -4.83 2.60
N ASN A 227 17.36 -5.42 1.94
CA ASN A 227 15.97 -5.47 2.43
C ASN A 227 15.40 -6.89 2.31
N PRO A 228 15.68 -7.79 3.29
CA PRO A 228 15.23 -9.17 3.23
C PRO A 228 13.70 -9.30 3.28
N ASP A 229 12.98 -8.30 3.79
CA ASP A 229 11.51 -8.28 3.79
C ASP A 229 10.92 -8.04 2.38
N LYS A 230 11.67 -7.39 1.47
CA LYS A 230 11.29 -7.25 0.05
C LYS A 230 11.47 -8.56 -0.72
N GLU A 231 12.63 -9.21 -0.58
CA GLU A 231 12.88 -10.48 -1.30
C GLU A 231 11.99 -11.64 -0.84
N GLN A 232 11.49 -11.60 0.40
CA GLN A 232 10.60 -12.62 0.94
C GLN A 232 9.11 -12.40 0.65
N ASP A 233 8.71 -11.35 -0.09
CA ASP A 233 7.30 -11.08 -0.38
C ASP A 233 6.77 -11.71 -1.67
N GLY A 234 7.67 -12.18 -2.55
CA GLY A 234 7.36 -12.91 -3.77
C GLY A 234 6.63 -12.10 -4.85
N LEU A 235 6.52 -10.77 -4.71
CA LEU A 235 5.79 -9.91 -5.66
C LEU A 235 6.48 -9.82 -7.03
N GLU A 236 7.81 -9.90 -7.08
CA GLU A 236 8.64 -9.90 -8.31
C GLU A 236 8.16 -10.92 -9.35
N THR A 237 7.56 -12.02 -8.90
CA THR A 237 7.16 -13.16 -9.75
C THR A 237 5.68 -13.17 -10.12
N ILE A 238 4.89 -12.17 -9.69
CA ILE A 238 3.43 -12.22 -9.82
C ILE A 238 2.93 -11.83 -11.22
N ALA A 239 3.67 -10.98 -11.93
CA ALA A 239 3.21 -10.34 -13.15
C ALA A 239 2.98 -11.34 -14.29
N ALA A 240 3.98 -12.17 -14.62
CA ALA A 240 3.90 -13.13 -15.71
C ALA A 240 2.72 -14.13 -15.58
N PRO A 241 2.54 -14.87 -14.47
CA PRO A 241 1.42 -15.78 -14.32
C PRO A 241 0.06 -15.06 -14.26
N LEU A 242 0.01 -13.86 -13.69
CA LEU A 242 -1.21 -13.05 -13.65
C LEU A 242 -1.66 -12.62 -15.05
N LEU A 243 -0.73 -12.07 -15.84
CA LEU A 243 -1.00 -11.59 -17.19
C LEU A 243 -1.44 -12.73 -18.11
N LYS A 244 -0.77 -13.88 -18.04
CA LYS A 244 -1.19 -15.08 -18.78
C LYS A 244 -2.62 -15.48 -18.44
N TRP A 245 -2.95 -15.53 -17.16
CA TRP A 245 -4.32 -15.83 -16.71
C TRP A 245 -5.32 -14.79 -17.21
N TYR A 246 -4.96 -13.50 -17.21
CA TYR A 246 -5.82 -12.43 -17.67
C TYR A 246 -6.13 -12.51 -19.17
N ASP A 247 -5.13 -12.84 -19.99
CA ASP A 247 -5.30 -13.02 -21.43
C ASP A 247 -6.32 -14.13 -21.76
N GLU A 248 -6.39 -15.18 -20.92
CA GLU A 248 -7.30 -16.31 -21.07
C GLU A 248 -8.69 -16.09 -20.44
N ASN A 249 -8.80 -15.27 -19.39
CA ASN A 249 -9.97 -15.24 -18.50
C ASN A 249 -10.67 -13.88 -18.37
N ARG A 250 -10.12 -12.80 -18.93
CA ARG A 250 -10.71 -11.46 -18.81
C ARG A 250 -12.13 -11.41 -19.37
N ARG A 251 -13.05 -10.79 -18.64
CA ARG A 251 -14.40 -10.50 -19.16
C ARG A 251 -14.33 -9.41 -20.22
N VAL A 252 -15.10 -9.62 -21.30
CA VAL A 252 -15.40 -8.60 -22.31
C VAL A 252 -16.33 -7.55 -21.69
N LEU A 253 -15.88 -6.30 -21.65
CA LEU A 253 -16.61 -5.18 -21.05
C LEU A 253 -16.58 -3.97 -22.00
N PRO A 254 -17.67 -3.17 -22.09
CA PRO A 254 -17.75 -2.08 -23.06
C PRO A 254 -16.64 -1.02 -22.97
N TRP A 255 -16.11 -0.79 -21.77
CA TRP A 255 -15.02 0.16 -21.52
C TRP A 255 -13.62 -0.44 -21.66
N ARG A 256 -13.51 -1.76 -21.85
CA ARG A 256 -12.22 -2.44 -22.11
C ARG A 256 -11.92 -2.59 -23.60
N GLU A 257 -12.95 -2.80 -24.41
CA GLU A 257 -12.79 -2.97 -25.87
C GLU A 257 -12.36 -1.67 -26.56
N ASP A 258 -12.70 -0.52 -25.99
CA ASP A 258 -12.28 0.81 -26.43
C ASP A 258 -11.85 1.62 -25.19
N PRO A 259 -10.57 1.52 -24.77
CA PRO A 259 -10.06 2.10 -23.54
C PRO A 259 -9.65 3.58 -23.70
N ALA A 260 -10.42 4.38 -24.46
CA ALA A 260 -10.17 5.81 -24.55
C ALA A 260 -10.20 6.48 -23.16
N PRO A 261 -9.35 7.50 -22.88
CA PRO A 261 -9.21 8.09 -21.54
C PRO A 261 -10.54 8.50 -20.90
N TYR A 262 -11.43 9.14 -21.67
CA TYR A 262 -12.76 9.51 -21.20
C TYR A 262 -13.59 8.30 -20.78
N ARG A 263 -13.60 7.24 -21.61
CA ARG A 263 -14.38 6.01 -21.37
C ARG A 263 -13.89 5.29 -20.12
N VAL A 264 -12.58 5.12 -19.98
CA VAL A 264 -11.94 4.54 -18.79
C VAL A 264 -12.28 5.38 -17.56
N TRP A 265 -12.14 6.70 -17.63
CA TRP A 265 -12.44 7.56 -16.51
C TRP A 265 -13.91 7.42 -16.04
N ILE A 266 -14.88 7.45 -16.96
CA ILE A 266 -16.29 7.28 -16.60
C ILE A 266 -16.56 5.90 -16.01
N SER A 267 -16.03 4.82 -16.60
CA SER A 267 -16.24 3.46 -16.07
C SER A 267 -15.65 3.31 -14.67
N GLU A 268 -14.43 3.81 -14.45
CA GLU A 268 -13.75 3.71 -13.16
C GLU A 268 -14.50 4.48 -12.06
N ILE A 269 -15.03 5.66 -12.36
CA ILE A 269 -15.86 6.40 -11.41
C ILE A 269 -17.19 5.67 -11.14
N MET A 270 -17.84 5.10 -12.15
CA MET A 270 -19.06 4.31 -11.97
C MET A 270 -18.82 3.05 -11.12
N LEU A 271 -17.69 2.36 -11.31
CA LEU A 271 -17.33 1.12 -10.61
C LEU A 271 -16.96 1.33 -9.13
N GLN A 272 -16.73 2.56 -8.69
CA GLN A 272 -16.52 2.85 -7.27
C GLN A 272 -17.73 2.37 -6.43
N GLN A 273 -17.50 1.34 -5.61
CA GLN A 273 -18.53 0.72 -4.75
C GLN A 273 -19.78 0.23 -5.51
N THR A 274 -19.67 -0.04 -6.80
CA THR A 274 -20.78 -0.51 -7.65
C THR A 274 -20.35 -1.76 -8.42
N ARG A 275 -21.23 -2.75 -8.56
CA ARG A 275 -20.90 -4.01 -9.26
C ARG A 275 -20.91 -3.80 -10.77
N VAL A 276 -20.00 -4.50 -11.47
CA VAL A 276 -19.85 -4.44 -12.94
C VAL A 276 -21.18 -4.60 -13.69
N GLU A 277 -21.98 -5.62 -13.37
CA GLU A 277 -23.25 -5.88 -14.06
C GLU A 277 -24.27 -4.74 -13.88
N ALA A 278 -24.26 -4.08 -12.72
CA ALA A 278 -25.12 -2.92 -12.50
C ALA A 278 -24.65 -1.71 -13.32
N VAL A 279 -23.35 -1.57 -13.58
CA VAL A 279 -22.76 -0.43 -14.30
C VAL A 279 -23.01 -0.48 -15.81
N LYS A 280 -22.98 -1.67 -16.43
CA LYS A 280 -23.11 -1.82 -17.90
C LYS A 280 -24.21 -0.97 -18.54
N PRO A 281 -25.49 -1.03 -18.11
CA PRO A 281 -26.56 -0.24 -18.73
C PRO A 281 -26.47 1.26 -18.42
N TYR A 282 -25.78 1.67 -17.34
CA TYR A 282 -25.53 3.09 -17.07
C TYR A 282 -24.38 3.63 -17.90
N PHE A 283 -23.32 2.85 -18.08
CA PHE A 283 -22.21 3.24 -18.91
C PHE A 283 -22.68 3.47 -20.35
N GLN A 284 -23.45 2.52 -20.92
CA GLN A 284 -24.00 2.65 -22.26
C GLN A 284 -24.82 3.94 -22.45
N ARG A 285 -25.85 4.16 -21.63
CA ARG A 285 -26.71 5.36 -21.75
C ARG A 285 -25.93 6.66 -21.54
N PHE A 286 -24.91 6.63 -20.68
CA PHE A 286 -24.08 7.80 -20.40
C PHE A 286 -23.20 8.13 -21.60
N MET A 287 -22.56 7.13 -22.22
CA MET A 287 -21.77 7.31 -23.45
C MET A 287 -22.63 7.77 -24.63
N GLU A 288 -23.88 7.31 -24.74
CA GLU A 288 -24.81 7.76 -25.78
C GLU A 288 -25.23 9.24 -25.58
N SER A 289 -25.48 9.65 -24.33
CA SER A 289 -25.95 11.00 -24.01
C SER A 289 -24.82 12.04 -23.88
N LEU A 290 -23.66 11.60 -23.40
CA LEU A 290 -22.48 12.40 -23.07
C LEU A 290 -21.26 11.66 -23.64
N PRO A 291 -21.00 11.77 -24.95
CA PRO A 291 -19.98 10.98 -25.62
C PRO A 291 -18.54 11.43 -25.33
N ASP A 292 -18.36 12.67 -24.84
CA ASP A 292 -17.04 13.27 -24.61
C ASP A 292 -17.01 14.22 -23.40
N ILE A 293 -15.82 14.79 -23.16
CA ILE A 293 -15.54 15.71 -22.05
C ILE A 293 -16.32 17.02 -22.21
N ALA A 294 -16.48 17.52 -23.43
CA ALA A 294 -17.19 18.77 -23.69
C ALA A 294 -18.69 18.62 -23.36
N ALA A 295 -19.32 17.52 -23.79
CA ALA A 295 -20.70 17.20 -23.47
C ALA A 295 -20.92 17.04 -21.95
N LEU A 296 -19.98 16.39 -21.25
CA LEU A 296 -20.03 16.27 -19.79
C LEU A 296 -19.83 17.60 -19.05
N ALA A 297 -19.01 18.50 -19.58
CA ALA A 297 -18.80 19.81 -18.98
C ALA A 297 -20.06 20.71 -19.11
N ASP A 298 -20.74 20.64 -20.27
CA ASP A 298 -21.86 21.53 -20.60
C ASP A 298 -23.23 21.04 -20.07
N VAL A 299 -23.40 19.73 -19.86
CA VAL A 299 -24.71 19.14 -19.48
C VAL A 299 -25.31 19.79 -18.22
N PRO A 300 -26.58 20.21 -18.22
CA PRO A 300 -27.25 20.72 -17.01
C PRO A 300 -27.21 19.72 -15.84
N GLU A 301 -27.06 20.21 -14.61
CA GLU A 301 -26.89 19.32 -13.43
C GLU A 301 -28.06 18.34 -13.27
N ASP A 302 -29.30 18.80 -13.41
CA ASP A 302 -30.47 17.92 -13.24
C ASP A 302 -30.49 16.78 -14.29
N ARG A 303 -30.06 17.05 -15.53
CA ARG A 303 -29.91 16.03 -16.57
C ARG A 303 -28.80 15.04 -16.25
N LEU A 304 -27.66 15.51 -15.75
CA LEU A 304 -26.56 14.64 -15.30
C LEU A 304 -26.98 13.73 -14.15
N LEU A 305 -27.62 14.28 -13.13
CA LEU A 305 -28.12 13.50 -12.00
C LEU A 305 -29.19 12.50 -12.44
N LYS A 306 -29.96 12.81 -13.47
CA LYS A 306 -30.93 11.89 -14.04
C LYS A 306 -30.29 10.71 -14.76
N LEU A 307 -29.22 10.95 -15.54
CA LEU A 307 -28.42 9.87 -16.13
C LEU A 307 -27.76 8.97 -15.07
N TRP A 308 -27.47 9.53 -13.90
CA TRP A 308 -26.87 8.82 -12.75
C TRP A 308 -27.88 8.22 -11.77
N GLU A 309 -29.18 8.45 -11.97
CA GLU A 309 -30.25 8.07 -11.04
C GLU A 309 -30.28 6.56 -10.82
N GLY A 310 -30.05 6.13 -9.58
CA GLY A 310 -30.02 4.72 -9.20
C GLY A 310 -28.63 4.14 -8.98
N LEU A 311 -27.55 4.78 -9.47
CA LEU A 311 -26.16 4.34 -9.19
C LEU A 311 -25.70 4.69 -7.77
N GLY A 312 -26.34 5.67 -7.12
CA GLY A 312 -25.94 6.15 -5.80
C GLY A 312 -24.63 6.95 -5.80
N TYR A 313 -24.25 7.49 -4.64
CA TYR A 313 -23.08 8.37 -4.47
C TYR A 313 -23.00 9.51 -5.51
N TYR A 314 -24.08 10.30 -5.62
CA TYR A 314 -24.27 11.35 -6.63
C TYR A 314 -23.18 12.43 -6.69
N ASN A 315 -22.39 12.60 -5.63
CA ASN A 315 -21.21 13.48 -5.67
C ASN A 315 -20.16 13.02 -6.68
N ARG A 316 -20.13 11.73 -7.05
CA ARG A 316 -19.29 11.23 -8.14
C ARG A 316 -19.63 11.89 -9.47
N ALA A 317 -20.91 11.91 -9.85
CA ALA A 317 -21.38 12.59 -11.06
C ALA A 317 -21.04 14.09 -11.05
N ARG A 318 -21.24 14.76 -9.91
CA ARG A 318 -20.89 16.18 -9.78
C ARG A 318 -19.40 16.43 -9.94
N ASN A 319 -18.56 15.59 -9.34
CA ASN A 319 -17.11 15.72 -9.46
C ASN A 319 -16.66 15.43 -10.89
N LEU A 320 -17.27 14.46 -11.59
CA LEU A 320 -17.05 14.23 -13.02
C LEU A 320 -17.28 15.51 -13.84
N LYS A 321 -18.44 16.17 -13.67
CA LYS A 321 -18.73 17.43 -14.36
C LYS A 321 -17.75 18.54 -14.00
N LYS A 322 -17.40 18.69 -12.71
CA LYS A 322 -16.42 19.69 -12.27
C LYS A 322 -15.05 19.45 -12.89
N ALA A 323 -14.57 18.22 -12.87
CA ALA A 323 -13.31 17.84 -13.49
C ALA A 323 -13.35 18.02 -15.02
N ALA A 324 -14.46 17.70 -15.68
CA ALA A 324 -14.62 17.98 -17.11
C ALA A 324 -14.51 19.48 -17.40
N GLY A 325 -15.10 20.34 -16.56
CA GLY A 325 -14.94 21.79 -16.64
C GLY A 325 -13.48 22.25 -16.49
N VAL A 326 -12.73 21.66 -15.55
CA VAL A 326 -11.29 21.93 -15.37
C VAL A 326 -10.49 21.46 -16.59
N ILE A 327 -10.77 20.27 -17.12
CA ILE A 327 -10.12 19.74 -18.33
C ILE A 327 -10.36 20.66 -19.54
N MET A 328 -11.59 21.15 -19.70
CA MET A 328 -11.91 22.12 -20.77
C MET A 328 -11.12 23.43 -20.61
N ALA A 329 -11.01 23.95 -19.38
CA ALA A 329 -10.38 25.24 -19.12
C ALA A 329 -8.85 25.21 -19.14
N GLU A 330 -8.24 24.19 -18.53
CA GLU A 330 -6.80 24.13 -18.27
C GLU A 330 -6.05 23.21 -19.24
N TYR A 331 -6.74 22.23 -19.84
CA TYR A 331 -6.16 21.21 -20.71
C TYR A 331 -6.81 21.15 -22.11
N ALA A 332 -7.52 22.22 -22.50
CA ALA A 332 -8.16 22.37 -23.82
C ALA A 332 -9.08 21.20 -24.23
N GLY A 333 -9.74 20.57 -23.25
CA GLY A 333 -10.66 19.45 -23.48
C GLY A 333 -9.99 18.09 -23.65
N VAL A 334 -8.66 18.01 -23.51
CA VAL A 334 -7.89 16.76 -23.56
C VAL A 334 -7.54 16.33 -22.14
N MET A 335 -7.90 15.10 -21.77
CA MET A 335 -7.56 14.59 -20.44
C MET A 335 -6.04 14.42 -20.31
N PRO A 336 -5.38 14.92 -19.25
CA PRO A 336 -3.94 14.77 -19.10
C PRO A 336 -3.54 13.31 -18.95
N ALA A 337 -2.34 12.97 -19.44
CA ALA A 337 -1.80 11.61 -19.38
C ALA A 337 -1.10 11.32 -18.04
N GLU A 338 -0.35 12.30 -17.54
CA GLU A 338 0.49 12.17 -16.35
C GLU A 338 -0.35 12.00 -15.07
N THR A 339 0.01 11.02 -14.25
CA THR A 339 -0.64 10.71 -12.98
C THR A 339 -0.73 11.93 -12.04
N GLU A 340 0.32 12.75 -11.97
CA GLU A 340 0.38 13.95 -11.13
C GLU A 340 -0.66 15.01 -11.55
N GLU A 341 -0.90 15.16 -12.85
CA GLU A 341 -1.90 16.08 -13.38
C GLU A 341 -3.32 15.54 -13.15
N LEU A 342 -3.52 14.24 -13.36
CA LEU A 342 -4.79 13.57 -13.09
C LEU A 342 -5.21 13.73 -11.62
N LEU A 343 -4.27 13.67 -10.68
CA LEU A 343 -4.54 13.84 -9.24
C LEU A 343 -5.03 15.23 -8.83
N LYS A 344 -4.79 16.26 -9.66
CA LYS A 344 -5.29 17.62 -9.41
C LYS A 344 -6.77 17.75 -9.74
N LEU A 345 -7.33 16.84 -10.53
CA LEU A 345 -8.71 16.93 -11.00
C LEU A 345 -9.73 16.57 -9.90
N PRO A 346 -10.82 17.34 -9.76
CA PRO A 346 -11.87 17.06 -8.77
C PRO A 346 -12.41 15.63 -8.79
N GLY A 347 -12.28 14.93 -7.65
CA GLY A 347 -12.81 13.58 -7.49
C GLY A 347 -11.97 12.46 -8.11
N ILE A 348 -10.79 12.78 -8.63
CA ILE A 348 -9.79 11.79 -9.01
C ILE A 348 -8.81 11.61 -7.84
N GLY A 349 -8.70 10.38 -7.34
CA GLY A 349 -7.70 9.98 -6.33
C GLY A 349 -6.70 8.98 -6.91
N SER A 350 -5.75 8.51 -6.08
CA SER A 350 -4.64 7.61 -6.51
C SER A 350 -5.10 6.44 -7.38
N TYR A 351 -6.16 5.75 -6.96
CA TYR A 351 -6.76 4.66 -7.73
C TYR A 351 -7.20 5.08 -9.15
N THR A 352 -8.01 6.14 -9.27
CA THR A 352 -8.56 6.55 -10.57
C THR A 352 -7.48 7.14 -11.46
N ALA A 353 -6.53 7.89 -10.89
CA ALA A 353 -5.38 8.42 -11.63
C ALA A 353 -4.54 7.26 -12.20
N GLY A 354 -4.14 6.30 -11.35
CA GLY A 354 -3.39 5.13 -11.78
C GLY A 354 -4.13 4.26 -12.81
N ALA A 355 -5.45 4.10 -12.66
CA ALA A 355 -6.26 3.36 -13.63
C ALA A 355 -6.30 4.06 -15.00
N VAL A 356 -6.58 5.37 -15.05
CA VAL A 356 -6.61 6.12 -16.32
C VAL A 356 -5.22 6.16 -16.97
N ALA A 357 -4.20 6.54 -16.21
CA ALA A 357 -2.82 6.66 -16.71
C ALA A 357 -2.29 5.32 -17.27
N SER A 358 -2.48 4.22 -16.54
CA SER A 358 -1.99 2.91 -16.99
C SER A 358 -2.81 2.28 -18.12
N ILE A 359 -4.15 2.38 -18.08
CA ILE A 359 -5.02 1.70 -19.05
C ILE A 359 -5.09 2.48 -20.37
N ALA A 360 -5.23 3.80 -20.30
CA ALA A 360 -5.44 4.63 -21.49
C ALA A 360 -4.14 5.21 -22.06
N TYR A 361 -3.13 5.43 -21.22
CA TYR A 361 -1.87 6.08 -21.62
C TYR A 361 -0.63 5.20 -21.49
N GLY A 362 -0.76 3.99 -20.93
CA GLY A 362 0.35 3.06 -20.79
C GLY A 362 1.40 3.48 -19.76
N GLU A 363 1.06 4.38 -18.83
CA GLU A 363 1.97 4.79 -17.77
C GLU A 363 2.12 3.65 -16.73
N PRO A 364 3.35 3.28 -16.34
CA PRO A 364 3.61 2.17 -15.42
C PRO A 364 3.34 2.56 -13.96
N VAL A 365 2.09 2.90 -13.64
CA VAL A 365 1.65 3.29 -12.30
C VAL A 365 0.57 2.34 -11.75
N PRO A 366 0.56 2.07 -10.43
CA PRO A 366 -0.37 1.11 -9.83
C PRO A 366 -1.79 1.70 -9.68
N ALA A 367 -2.81 0.86 -9.86
CA ALA A 367 -4.21 1.20 -9.62
C ALA A 367 -4.80 0.33 -8.49
N VAL A 368 -4.71 0.81 -7.24
CA VAL A 368 -5.01 -0.01 -6.05
C VAL A 368 -6.42 0.25 -5.48
N ASP A 369 -7.36 -0.63 -5.79
CA ASP A 369 -8.72 -0.62 -5.24
C ASP A 369 -8.90 -1.58 -4.04
N GLY A 370 -10.14 -1.74 -3.57
CA GLY A 370 -10.46 -2.70 -2.50
C GLY A 370 -10.33 -4.17 -2.90
N ASN A 371 -10.34 -4.49 -4.21
CA ASN A 371 -10.07 -5.83 -4.72
C ASN A 371 -8.58 -6.11 -4.66
N VAL A 372 -7.74 -5.21 -5.19
CA VAL A 372 -6.28 -5.32 -5.16
C VAL A 372 -5.78 -5.42 -3.72
N LEU A 373 -6.24 -4.55 -2.81
CA LEU A 373 -5.83 -4.61 -1.40
C LEU A 373 -6.15 -5.97 -0.75
N ARG A 374 -7.30 -6.56 -1.05
CA ARG A 374 -7.66 -7.90 -0.55
C ARG A 374 -6.75 -8.98 -1.14
N VAL A 375 -6.53 -8.92 -2.45
CA VAL A 375 -5.70 -9.87 -3.19
C VAL A 375 -4.28 -9.87 -2.63
N ILE A 376 -3.65 -8.70 -2.51
CA ILE A 376 -2.29 -8.55 -1.99
C ILE A 376 -2.21 -8.91 -0.50
N SER A 377 -3.20 -8.52 0.30
CA SER A 377 -3.24 -8.91 1.72
C SER A 377 -3.29 -10.42 1.91
N ARG A 378 -4.07 -11.15 1.10
CA ARG A 378 -4.08 -12.62 1.11
C ARG A 378 -2.78 -13.21 0.58
N TYR A 379 -2.25 -12.69 -0.52
CA TYR A 379 -1.00 -13.16 -1.11
C TYR A 379 0.15 -13.12 -0.10
N ARG A 380 0.23 -12.04 0.69
CA ARG A 380 1.31 -11.81 1.68
C ARG A 380 0.97 -12.23 3.11
N MET A 381 -0.28 -12.59 3.40
CA MET A 381 -0.80 -12.64 4.78
C MET A 381 -0.56 -11.35 5.57
N ASP A 382 -0.81 -10.21 4.93
CA ASP A 382 -0.67 -8.90 5.56
C ASP A 382 -1.81 -8.65 6.55
N ASP A 383 -1.46 -8.61 7.84
CA ASP A 383 -2.40 -8.47 8.97
C ASP A 383 -2.71 -7.01 9.34
N ARG A 384 -2.10 -6.05 8.64
CA ARG A 384 -2.38 -4.62 8.81
C ARG A 384 -3.80 -4.29 8.35
N ASP A 385 -4.42 -3.28 8.97
CA ASP A 385 -5.77 -2.84 8.60
C ASP A 385 -5.81 -2.28 7.17
N MET A 386 -6.53 -2.96 6.27
CA MET A 386 -6.62 -2.55 4.86
C MET A 386 -7.28 -1.17 4.66
N LEU A 387 -7.99 -0.65 5.67
CA LEU A 387 -8.60 0.68 5.62
C LEU A 387 -7.61 1.80 5.96
N ASN A 388 -6.41 1.46 6.43
CA ASN A 388 -5.36 2.43 6.73
C ASN A 388 -4.71 2.96 5.44
N ALA A 389 -4.68 4.29 5.29
CA ALA A 389 -4.07 4.95 4.13
C ALA A 389 -2.58 4.60 3.93
N LYS A 390 -1.83 4.38 5.03
CA LYS A 390 -0.42 3.98 4.95
C LYS A 390 -0.25 2.57 4.37
N VAL A 391 -1.19 1.67 4.65
CA VAL A 391 -1.19 0.31 4.09
C VAL A 391 -1.48 0.36 2.59
N ARG A 392 -2.46 1.17 2.16
CA ARG A 392 -2.69 1.40 0.72
C ARG A 392 -1.44 1.93 0.04
N LYS A 393 -0.81 2.97 0.61
CA LYS A 393 0.41 3.56 0.04
C LYS A 393 1.55 2.55 -0.05
N SER A 394 1.76 1.74 0.99
CA SER A 394 2.74 0.64 0.95
C SER A 394 2.45 -0.34 -0.18
N VAL A 395 1.19 -0.75 -0.39
CA VAL A 395 0.83 -1.65 -1.50
C VAL A 395 1.00 -0.98 -2.87
N GLU A 396 0.69 0.32 -2.99
CA GLU A 396 0.99 1.09 -4.20
C GLU A 396 2.50 1.09 -4.49
N ASP A 397 3.34 1.40 -3.50
CA ASP A 397 4.81 1.44 -3.66
C ASP A 397 5.41 0.06 -4.00
N ASP A 398 4.86 -1.01 -3.41
CA ASP A 398 5.29 -2.39 -3.70
C ASP A 398 4.89 -2.80 -5.13
N LEU A 399 3.68 -2.45 -5.59
CA LEU A 399 3.22 -2.75 -6.95
C LEU A 399 3.92 -1.90 -8.01
N GLN A 400 4.29 -0.66 -7.67
CA GLN A 400 5.08 0.22 -8.53
C GLN A 400 6.43 -0.40 -8.91
N ALA A 401 7.02 -1.21 -8.03
CA ALA A 401 8.29 -1.89 -8.29
C ALA A 401 8.17 -3.10 -9.23
N VAL A 402 6.99 -3.70 -9.35
CA VAL A 402 6.79 -4.97 -10.09
C VAL A 402 5.86 -4.84 -11.29
N ILE A 403 5.33 -3.65 -11.56
CA ILE A 403 4.47 -3.41 -12.71
C ILE A 403 5.26 -3.55 -14.02
N PRO A 404 4.80 -4.40 -14.96
CA PRO A 404 5.47 -4.56 -16.24
C PRO A 404 5.35 -3.30 -17.08
N GLN A 405 6.47 -2.87 -17.67
CA GLN A 405 6.56 -1.61 -18.44
C GLN A 405 5.85 -1.68 -19.79
N ASP A 406 5.70 -2.87 -20.36
CA ASP A 406 5.11 -3.11 -21.68
C ASP A 406 3.58 -3.21 -21.64
N ARG A 407 2.99 -3.67 -20.53
CA ARG A 407 1.53 -3.81 -20.36
C ARG A 407 1.00 -3.40 -18.97
N PRO A 408 1.26 -2.17 -18.48
CA PRO A 408 0.87 -1.77 -17.14
C PRO A 408 -0.65 -1.73 -16.93
N GLY A 409 -1.40 -1.30 -17.95
CA GLY A 409 -2.86 -1.30 -17.94
C GLY A 409 -3.46 -2.71 -17.80
N ASP A 410 -2.94 -3.69 -18.53
CA ASP A 410 -3.39 -5.09 -18.40
C ASP A 410 -3.06 -5.65 -17.02
N PHE A 411 -1.89 -5.35 -16.47
CA PHE A 411 -1.50 -5.80 -15.14
C PHE A 411 -2.45 -5.28 -14.05
N ASN A 412 -2.75 -3.97 -14.07
CA ASN A 412 -3.69 -3.38 -13.13
C ASN A 412 -5.09 -3.98 -13.28
N GLN A 413 -5.59 -4.11 -14.50
CA GLN A 413 -6.89 -4.72 -14.75
C GLN A 413 -6.93 -6.19 -14.35
N ALA A 414 -5.83 -6.93 -14.51
CA ALA A 414 -5.72 -8.32 -14.11
C ALA A 414 -5.80 -8.49 -12.59
N LEU A 415 -5.16 -7.61 -11.81
CA LEU A 415 -5.28 -7.59 -10.35
C LEU A 415 -6.73 -7.36 -9.90
N MET A 416 -7.40 -6.38 -10.52
CA MET A 416 -8.81 -6.08 -10.24
C MET A 416 -9.72 -7.25 -10.63
N GLU A 417 -9.50 -7.84 -11.81
CA GLU A 417 -10.26 -8.97 -12.34
C GLU A 417 -10.10 -10.20 -11.44
N LEU A 418 -8.87 -10.53 -11.04
CA LEU A 418 -8.56 -11.64 -10.14
C LEU A 418 -9.32 -11.46 -8.82
N GLY A 419 -9.29 -10.26 -8.24
CA GLY A 419 -10.04 -9.96 -7.04
C GLY A 419 -11.56 -10.06 -7.23
N ALA A 420 -12.07 -9.69 -8.41
CA ALA A 420 -13.50 -9.70 -8.70
C ALA A 420 -14.07 -11.11 -8.98
N THR A 421 -13.31 -12.01 -9.60
CA THR A 421 -13.83 -13.29 -10.12
C THR A 421 -13.30 -14.53 -9.40
N VAL A 422 -12.08 -14.47 -8.84
CA VAL A 422 -11.39 -15.62 -8.22
C VAL A 422 -11.18 -15.39 -6.72
N CYS A 423 -10.44 -14.35 -6.36
CA CYS A 423 -10.11 -13.99 -4.98
C CYS A 423 -11.24 -13.16 -4.34
N ILE A 424 -12.45 -13.73 -4.33
CA ILE A 424 -13.69 -13.05 -3.94
C ILE A 424 -13.78 -12.74 -2.44
N PRO A 425 -14.52 -11.68 -2.03
CA PRO A 425 -14.80 -11.39 -0.62
C PRO A 425 -15.97 -12.22 -0.09
N ASN A 426 -16.13 -12.28 1.25
CA ASN A 426 -17.29 -12.85 1.93
C ASN A 426 -17.61 -14.31 1.54
N GLY A 427 -16.60 -15.17 1.52
CA GLY A 427 -16.71 -16.58 1.16
C GLY A 427 -15.34 -17.19 0.90
N MET A 428 -15.32 -18.48 0.57
CA MET A 428 -14.09 -19.16 0.14
C MET A 428 -13.70 -18.64 -1.25
N PRO A 429 -12.47 -18.11 -1.42
CA PRO A 429 -11.95 -17.79 -2.74
C PRO A 429 -11.75 -19.04 -3.59
N LYS A 430 -11.79 -18.88 -4.91
CA LYS A 430 -11.62 -19.98 -5.87
C LYS A 430 -10.14 -20.28 -6.11
N CYS A 431 -9.40 -20.63 -5.06
CA CYS A 431 -7.94 -20.77 -5.13
C CYS A 431 -7.46 -21.78 -6.20
N GLY A 432 -8.26 -22.79 -6.54
CA GLY A 432 -7.93 -23.73 -7.63
C GLY A 432 -7.85 -23.09 -9.02
N GLU A 433 -8.52 -21.95 -9.24
CA GLU A 433 -8.51 -21.15 -10.48
C GLU A 433 -7.48 -20.01 -10.42
N CYS A 434 -6.77 -19.84 -9.29
CA CYS A 434 -5.88 -18.71 -9.07
C CYS A 434 -4.49 -18.97 -9.70
N PRO A 435 -3.93 -18.01 -10.48
CA PRO A 435 -2.59 -18.14 -11.06
C PRO A 435 -1.47 -18.17 -10.01
N TRP A 436 -1.77 -17.79 -8.76
CA TRP A 436 -0.81 -17.70 -7.68
C TRP A 436 -1.07 -18.71 -6.55
N LYS A 437 -1.82 -19.78 -6.82
CA LYS A 437 -2.15 -20.77 -5.78
C LYS A 437 -0.90 -21.30 -5.07
N ASP A 438 0.17 -21.58 -5.81
CA ASP A 438 1.38 -22.21 -5.28
C ASP A 438 2.32 -21.22 -4.56
N SER A 439 2.07 -19.91 -4.68
CA SER A 439 2.89 -18.83 -4.06
C SER A 439 2.12 -17.95 -3.07
N CYS A 440 0.78 -18.07 -3.00
CA CYS A 440 -0.06 -17.30 -2.09
C CYS A 440 0.08 -17.81 -0.65
N LYS A 441 0.64 -16.99 0.25
CA LYS A 441 0.89 -17.37 1.65
C LYS A 441 -0.39 -17.77 2.38
N ALA A 442 -1.49 -17.04 2.18
CA ALA A 442 -2.76 -17.39 2.82
C ALA A 442 -3.33 -18.72 2.30
N HIS A 443 -3.14 -19.06 1.02
CA HIS A 443 -3.62 -20.33 0.47
C HIS A 443 -2.81 -21.52 1.01
N ILE A 444 -1.48 -21.40 0.98
CA ILE A 444 -0.56 -22.41 1.52
C ILE A 444 -0.90 -22.74 2.99
N GLN A 445 -1.34 -21.75 3.76
CA GLN A 445 -1.72 -21.92 5.17
C GLN A 445 -3.22 -22.14 5.42
N SER A 446 -4.06 -22.20 4.38
CA SER A 446 -5.53 -22.30 4.51
C SER A 446 -6.17 -21.18 5.36
N LYS A 447 -5.69 -19.94 5.23
CA LYS A 447 -6.10 -18.76 6.02
C LYS A 447 -6.77 -17.66 5.19
N GLU A 448 -7.20 -17.93 3.97
CA GLU A 448 -7.68 -16.90 3.03
C GLU A 448 -8.91 -16.15 3.52
N THR A 449 -9.74 -16.78 4.35
CA THR A 449 -10.94 -16.18 4.95
C THR A 449 -10.62 -15.24 6.13
N GLU A 450 -9.42 -15.34 6.70
CA GLU A 450 -8.96 -14.47 7.78
C GLU A 450 -8.45 -13.10 7.30
N PHE A 451 -8.22 -12.97 5.98
CA PHE A 451 -7.69 -11.79 5.33
C PHE A 451 -8.67 -11.25 4.28
N PRO A 452 -8.73 -9.92 4.09
CA PRO A 452 -7.91 -8.89 4.73
C PRO A 452 -8.43 -8.54 6.13
N LYS A 453 -7.53 -8.10 7.02
CA LYS A 453 -7.94 -7.53 8.31
C LYS A 453 -8.58 -6.16 8.10
N LYS A 454 -9.70 -5.93 8.80
CA LYS A 454 -10.47 -4.69 8.75
C LYS A 454 -10.79 -4.25 10.18
N ALA A 455 -10.63 -2.97 10.46
CA ALA A 455 -11.18 -2.41 11.69
C ALA A 455 -12.71 -2.62 11.76
N PRO A 456 -13.28 -2.79 12.97
CA PRO A 456 -14.71 -2.92 13.15
C PRO A 456 -15.45 -1.69 12.62
N LYS A 457 -16.59 -1.90 11.95
CA LYS A 457 -17.41 -0.82 11.40
C LYS A 457 -18.03 0.01 12.52
N LYS A 458 -18.05 1.33 12.36
CA LYS A 458 -18.80 2.23 13.25
C LYS A 458 -20.30 1.90 13.18
N ILE A 459 -20.98 1.98 14.34
CA ILE A 459 -22.43 1.83 14.44
C ILE A 459 -23.10 2.95 13.64
N ARG A 460 -24.12 2.60 12.84
CA ARG A 460 -24.87 3.56 12.02
C ARG A 460 -25.85 4.35 12.90
N THR A 461 -26.04 5.62 12.59
CA THR A 461 -27.12 6.41 13.19
C THR A 461 -28.45 6.05 12.52
N VAL A 462 -29.48 5.78 13.31
CA VAL A 462 -30.84 5.52 12.83
C VAL A 462 -31.65 6.81 12.92
N GLU A 463 -32.29 7.21 11.82
CA GLU A 463 -33.22 8.35 11.76
C GLU A 463 -34.63 7.86 11.43
N LYS A 464 -35.61 8.29 12.22
CA LYS A 464 -37.02 8.04 11.97
C LYS A 464 -37.61 9.18 11.14
N LYS A 465 -38.39 8.84 10.12
CA LYS A 465 -39.01 9.81 9.20
C LYS A 465 -40.45 9.45 8.86
N THR A 466 -41.28 10.48 8.72
CA THR A 466 -42.62 10.37 8.12
C THR A 466 -42.59 10.99 6.73
N ILE A 467 -42.82 10.19 5.69
CA ILE A 467 -42.90 10.60 4.29
C ILE A 467 -44.34 10.94 3.91
N LEU A 468 -44.54 12.07 3.24
CA LEU A 468 -45.86 12.57 2.87
C LEU A 468 -45.96 12.63 1.35
N ILE A 469 -46.77 11.74 0.78
CA ILE A 469 -47.13 11.75 -0.64
C ILE A 469 -48.38 12.61 -0.77
N ILE A 470 -48.20 13.90 -1.04
CA ILE A 470 -49.29 14.88 -1.14
C ILE A 470 -49.63 15.09 -2.61
N GLN A 471 -50.91 14.92 -2.97
CA GLN A 471 -51.39 14.97 -4.34
C GLN A 471 -52.70 15.77 -4.43
N ASP A 472 -52.85 16.58 -5.48
CA ASP A 472 -54.16 17.06 -5.97
C ASP A 472 -54.62 16.17 -7.13
N ALA A 473 -55.63 16.63 -7.88
CA ALA A 473 -56.16 15.96 -9.08
C ALA A 473 -55.09 15.39 -10.03
N VAL A 474 -54.04 16.16 -10.32
CA VAL A 474 -53.11 15.94 -11.44
C VAL A 474 -51.63 16.10 -11.08
N ARG A 475 -51.32 16.68 -9.91
CA ARG A 475 -49.97 17.01 -9.46
C ARG A 475 -49.63 16.33 -8.13
N THR A 476 -48.34 16.24 -7.85
CA THR A 476 -47.78 15.84 -6.55
C THR A 476 -46.76 16.86 -6.05
N ALA A 477 -46.67 17.01 -4.73
CA ALA A 477 -45.68 17.87 -4.09
C ALA A 477 -44.33 17.16 -3.95
N ILE A 478 -43.27 17.81 -4.44
CA ILE A 478 -41.87 17.43 -4.21
C ILE A 478 -41.06 18.64 -3.76
N ARG A 479 -39.86 18.41 -3.25
CA ARG A 479 -38.92 19.47 -2.84
C ARG A 479 -37.52 19.15 -3.34
N LYS A 480 -36.77 20.17 -3.75
CA LYS A 480 -35.32 20.03 -3.99
C LYS A 480 -34.56 20.10 -2.66
N ARG A 481 -33.72 19.10 -2.38
CA ARG A 481 -32.83 19.09 -1.21
C ARG A 481 -31.75 20.17 -1.36
N PRO A 482 -31.23 20.72 -0.25
CA PRO A 482 -30.11 21.67 -0.29
C PRO A 482 -28.89 21.13 -1.06
N ASP A 483 -28.04 22.02 -1.57
CA ASP A 483 -26.85 21.66 -2.36
C ASP A 483 -25.71 21.02 -1.53
N LYS A 484 -25.91 20.85 -0.22
CA LYS A 484 -24.96 20.23 0.70
C LYS A 484 -25.65 19.16 1.56
N GLY A 485 -24.87 18.17 1.98
CA GLY A 485 -25.34 17.09 2.85
C GLY A 485 -25.80 15.84 2.10
N LEU A 486 -26.52 14.96 2.81
CA LEU A 486 -26.98 13.68 2.27
C LEU A 486 -27.96 13.90 1.11
N LEU A 487 -27.74 13.22 -0.01
CA LEU A 487 -28.56 13.33 -1.23
C LEU A 487 -28.72 14.79 -1.70
N ALA A 488 -27.67 15.60 -1.55
CA ALA A 488 -27.66 17.01 -1.94
C ALA A 488 -28.19 17.22 -3.37
N GLY A 489 -28.98 18.27 -3.57
CA GLY A 489 -29.55 18.69 -4.86
C GLY A 489 -30.55 17.72 -5.50
N MET A 490 -30.83 16.55 -4.90
CA MET A 490 -31.86 15.63 -5.39
C MET A 490 -33.27 16.08 -4.97
N TYR A 491 -34.28 15.54 -5.64
CA TYR A 491 -35.68 15.77 -5.28
C TYR A 491 -36.18 14.72 -4.30
N GLU A 492 -37.03 15.13 -3.38
CA GLU A 492 -37.63 14.28 -2.36
C GLU A 492 -39.10 14.60 -2.15
N PHE A 493 -39.82 13.65 -1.56
CA PHE A 493 -41.15 13.91 -1.03
C PHE A 493 -41.05 14.72 0.27
N PRO A 494 -42.04 15.59 0.56
CA PRO A 494 -42.14 16.25 1.84
C PRO A 494 -42.06 15.22 2.98
N SER A 495 -41.28 15.53 4.01
CA SER A 495 -41.08 14.63 5.14
C SER A 495 -40.99 15.37 6.45
N ALA A 496 -41.44 14.73 7.53
CA ALA A 496 -41.26 15.17 8.91
C ALA A 496 -40.30 14.25 9.66
N GLU A 497 -39.68 14.78 10.71
CA GLU A 497 -38.84 14.00 11.62
C GLU A 497 -39.71 13.15 12.56
N GLY A 498 -39.24 11.94 12.87
CA GLY A 498 -39.96 10.99 13.72
C GLY A 498 -40.97 10.14 12.96
N HIS A 499 -41.73 9.34 13.71
CA HIS A 499 -42.85 8.55 13.20
C HIS A 499 -44.14 9.17 13.69
N LEU A 500 -44.65 10.15 12.94
CA LEU A 500 -45.88 10.86 13.24
C LEU A 500 -47.12 9.96 13.07
N SER A 501 -48.07 10.13 13.99
CA SER A 501 -49.44 9.63 13.90
C SER A 501 -50.25 10.33 12.80
N ARG A 502 -51.43 9.78 12.49
CA ARG A 502 -52.34 10.37 11.49
C ARG A 502 -52.78 11.77 11.92
N GLU A 503 -53.06 11.96 13.21
CA GLU A 503 -53.54 13.21 13.80
C GLU A 503 -52.47 14.31 13.71
N GLU A 504 -51.20 13.97 13.99
CA GLU A 504 -50.07 14.88 13.85
C GLU A 504 -49.84 15.28 12.38
N VAL A 505 -49.97 14.34 11.44
CA VAL A 505 -49.89 14.65 10.00
C VAL A 505 -51.00 15.60 9.56
N LEU A 506 -52.24 15.39 10.03
CA LEU A 506 -53.35 16.30 9.73
C LEU A 506 -53.13 17.71 10.29
N ALA A 507 -52.59 17.82 11.50
CA ALA A 507 -52.23 19.10 12.10
C ALA A 507 -51.16 19.84 11.28
N LEU A 508 -50.12 19.11 10.83
CA LEU A 508 -49.05 19.64 9.98
C LEU A 508 -49.57 20.15 8.63
N LEU A 509 -50.49 19.42 7.99
CA LEU A 509 -51.09 19.85 6.72
C LEU A 509 -51.93 21.13 6.90
N LYS A 510 -52.69 21.22 7.99
CA LYS A 510 -53.49 22.40 8.32
C LYS A 510 -52.61 23.63 8.57
N GLU A 511 -51.50 23.47 9.28
CA GLU A 511 -50.51 24.54 9.48
C GLU A 511 -49.95 25.07 8.14
N LYS A 512 -49.77 24.17 7.17
CA LYS A 512 -49.32 24.50 5.81
C LYS A 512 -50.42 24.99 4.87
N GLY A 513 -51.65 25.20 5.37
CA GLY A 513 -52.77 25.69 4.57
C GLY A 513 -53.28 24.69 3.53
N MET A 514 -53.05 23.38 3.74
CA MET A 514 -53.56 22.32 2.87
C MET A 514 -54.77 21.62 3.50
N HIS A 515 -55.83 21.38 2.72
CA HIS A 515 -57.05 20.73 3.18
C HIS A 515 -57.13 19.26 2.68
N PRO A 516 -56.82 18.27 3.54
CA PRO A 516 -56.84 16.87 3.14
C PRO A 516 -58.27 16.36 2.96
N LEU A 517 -58.59 15.91 1.75
CA LEU A 517 -59.81 15.16 1.40
C LEU A 517 -59.75 13.70 1.84
N ARG A 518 -58.56 13.08 1.71
CA ARG A 518 -58.31 11.69 2.09
C ARG A 518 -56.88 11.52 2.56
N ILE A 519 -56.69 10.70 3.59
CA ILE A 519 -55.37 10.28 4.07
C ILE A 519 -55.36 8.76 4.29
N SER A 520 -54.33 8.09 3.79
CA SER A 520 -54.13 6.65 3.94
C SER A 520 -52.68 6.33 4.30
N ARG A 521 -52.50 5.40 5.24
CA ARG A 521 -51.17 4.93 5.65
C ARG A 521 -50.55 4.08 4.54
N LEU A 522 -49.28 4.32 4.25
CA LEU A 522 -48.45 3.54 3.32
C LEU A 522 -47.62 2.50 4.08
N PRO A 523 -47.07 1.48 3.40
CA PRO A 523 -46.15 0.52 4.02
C PRO A 523 -44.92 1.19 4.64
N ASP A 524 -44.40 0.57 5.69
CA ASP A 524 -43.14 0.98 6.29
C ASP A 524 -41.98 0.62 5.37
N SER A 525 -40.96 1.46 5.34
CA SER A 525 -39.79 1.26 4.51
C SER A 525 -38.53 1.53 5.31
N ARG A 526 -37.47 0.82 4.97
CA ARG A 526 -36.16 0.98 5.59
C ARG A 526 -35.11 1.12 4.52
N HIS A 527 -34.32 2.18 4.61
CA HIS A 527 -33.24 2.43 3.66
C HIS A 527 -31.91 2.61 4.38
N VAL A 528 -30.89 1.88 3.92
CA VAL A 528 -29.58 1.81 4.56
C VAL A 528 -28.54 2.53 3.72
N PHE A 529 -27.94 3.57 4.29
CA PHE A 529 -26.73 4.22 3.77
C PHE A 529 -25.48 3.64 4.45
N SER A 530 -24.28 4.04 4.00
CA SER A 530 -23.03 3.57 4.62
C SER A 530 -22.91 3.97 6.09
N HIS A 531 -23.32 5.19 6.44
CA HIS A 531 -23.13 5.81 7.76
C HIS A 531 -24.45 6.06 8.53
N LYS A 532 -25.60 5.78 7.89
CA LYS A 532 -26.92 6.15 8.40
C LYS A 532 -27.97 5.14 7.95
N GLU A 533 -29.04 5.00 8.71
CA GLU A 533 -30.22 4.21 8.38
C GLU A 533 -31.46 5.10 8.51
N TRP A 534 -32.36 5.03 7.53
CA TRP A 534 -33.67 5.67 7.58
C TRP A 534 -34.73 4.62 7.83
N GLU A 535 -35.47 4.78 8.92
CA GLU A 535 -36.71 4.07 9.22
C GLU A 535 -37.87 4.98 8.86
N MET A 536 -38.58 4.66 7.79
CA MET A 536 -39.59 5.51 7.21
C MET A 536 -40.98 4.91 7.38
N ILE A 537 -41.89 5.77 7.79
CA ILE A 537 -43.32 5.58 7.66
C ILE A 537 -43.86 6.52 6.59
N GLY A 538 -44.96 6.18 5.92
CA GLY A 538 -45.52 7.00 4.84
C GLY A 538 -47.03 7.22 4.95
N TYR A 539 -47.50 8.35 4.44
CA TYR A 539 -48.92 8.65 4.22
C TYR A 539 -49.14 9.16 2.79
N CYS A 540 -50.18 8.65 2.13
CA CYS A 540 -50.71 9.22 0.89
C CYS A 540 -51.90 10.11 1.22
N ILE A 541 -51.86 11.35 0.74
CA ILE A 541 -52.74 12.45 1.10
C ILE A 541 -53.29 13.06 -0.18
N ARG A 542 -54.60 12.99 -0.35
CA ARG A 542 -55.32 13.72 -1.39
C ARG A 542 -55.81 15.03 -0.80
N VAL A 543 -55.41 16.14 -1.41
CA VAL A 543 -55.90 17.49 -1.08
C VAL A 543 -56.86 17.98 -2.17
N ASP A 544 -57.67 18.99 -1.84
CA ASP A 544 -58.51 19.71 -2.79
C ASP A 544 -57.67 20.51 -3.79
N GLU A 545 -56.67 21.22 -3.28
CA GLU A 545 -55.67 21.95 -4.06
C GLU A 545 -54.28 21.86 -3.39
N LEU A 546 -53.24 21.79 -4.22
CA LEU A 546 -51.85 21.79 -3.73
C LEU A 546 -51.33 23.19 -3.42
N GLU A 547 -51.90 24.22 -4.05
CA GLU A 547 -51.50 25.60 -3.80
C GLU A 547 -52.16 26.11 -2.52
N PRO A 548 -51.38 26.55 -1.51
CA PRO A 548 -51.96 26.94 -0.23
C PRO A 548 -52.74 28.26 -0.36
N VAL A 549 -53.93 28.29 0.22
CA VAL A 549 -54.72 29.51 0.40
C VAL A 549 -53.96 30.44 1.36
N GLY A 550 -53.34 31.51 0.82
CA GLY A 550 -52.54 32.47 1.61
C GLY A 550 -51.02 32.44 1.38
N GLY A 551 -50.51 31.67 0.41
CA GLY A 551 -49.21 31.94 -0.21
C GLY A 551 -47.93 31.42 0.48
N VAL A 552 -48.00 30.53 1.48
CA VAL A 552 -46.79 29.96 2.10
C VAL A 552 -46.20 28.85 1.21
N LYS A 553 -45.42 29.23 0.20
CA LYS A 553 -44.64 28.32 -0.65
C LYS A 553 -43.33 27.93 0.04
N GLU A 554 -43.34 26.90 0.88
CA GLU A 554 -42.13 26.35 1.53
C GLU A 554 -41.25 25.52 0.56
N GLY A 555 -40.80 26.10 -0.56
CA GLY A 555 -39.89 25.42 -1.49
C GLY A 555 -40.45 24.12 -2.10
N LEU A 556 -41.77 23.91 -2.03
CA LEU A 556 -42.48 22.82 -2.66
C LEU A 556 -42.72 23.13 -4.15
N LEU A 557 -42.53 22.12 -4.98
CA LEU A 557 -42.85 22.10 -6.39
C LEU A 557 -44.02 21.16 -6.61
N PHE A 558 -44.99 21.60 -7.38
CA PHE A 558 -46.18 20.82 -7.73
C PHE A 558 -46.05 20.37 -9.17
N VAL A 559 -45.85 19.07 -9.36
CA VAL A 559 -45.44 18.50 -10.63
C VAL A 559 -46.36 17.35 -11.02
N GLU A 560 -46.62 17.19 -12.30
CA GLU A 560 -47.30 16.00 -12.80
C GLU A 560 -46.39 14.77 -12.59
N PRO A 561 -46.92 13.64 -12.07
CA PRO A 561 -46.12 12.43 -11.82
C PRO A 561 -45.37 11.91 -13.06
N ALA A 562 -45.88 12.11 -14.26
CA ALA A 562 -45.17 11.74 -15.50
C ALA A 562 -43.87 12.55 -15.71
N ARG A 563 -43.80 13.80 -15.23
CA ARG A 563 -42.62 14.67 -15.37
C ARG A 563 -41.50 14.29 -14.41
N THR A 564 -41.84 13.75 -13.23
CA THR A 564 -40.85 13.22 -12.27
C THR A 564 -40.03 12.07 -12.83
N GLU A 565 -40.57 11.29 -13.76
CA GLU A 565 -39.79 10.24 -14.42
C GLU A 565 -38.68 10.79 -15.33
N LYS A 566 -38.82 12.00 -15.86
CA LYS A 566 -37.91 12.55 -16.89
C LYS A 566 -37.04 13.68 -16.37
N GLU A 567 -37.56 14.52 -15.47
CA GLU A 567 -36.95 15.82 -15.14
C GLU A 567 -36.40 15.88 -13.71
N TYR A 568 -37.00 15.15 -12.76
CA TYR A 568 -36.70 15.30 -11.34
C TYR A 568 -36.02 14.04 -10.79
N PRO A 569 -34.69 14.07 -10.52
CA PRO A 569 -33.99 12.90 -9.98
C PRO A 569 -34.43 12.61 -8.53
N ILE A 570 -35.11 11.48 -8.33
CA ILE A 570 -35.59 11.02 -7.01
C ILE A 570 -34.74 9.82 -6.59
N PRO A 571 -34.15 9.82 -5.39
CA PRO A 571 -33.27 8.74 -4.96
C PRO A 571 -34.05 7.47 -4.66
N SER A 572 -33.40 6.32 -4.88
CA SER A 572 -33.94 4.98 -4.55
C SER A 572 -34.29 4.80 -3.07
N ALA A 573 -33.86 5.72 -2.20
CA ALA A 573 -34.33 5.82 -0.82
C ALA A 573 -35.86 5.90 -0.72
N TYR A 574 -36.53 6.46 -1.72
CA TYR A 574 -38.00 6.59 -1.75
C TYR A 574 -38.68 5.58 -2.66
N ALA A 575 -37.99 4.53 -3.14
CA ALA A 575 -38.56 3.56 -4.09
C ALA A 575 -39.85 2.89 -3.59
N ALA A 576 -39.97 2.65 -2.28
CA ALA A 576 -41.18 2.08 -1.68
C ALA A 576 -42.43 2.99 -1.80
N TYR A 577 -42.24 4.27 -2.14
CA TYR A 577 -43.32 5.26 -2.20
C TYR A 577 -43.63 5.72 -3.62
N THR A 578 -42.81 5.35 -4.61
CA THR A 578 -42.96 5.83 -6.00
C THR A 578 -44.05 5.10 -6.77
N ASP A 579 -44.40 3.88 -6.38
CA ASP A 579 -45.52 3.13 -6.95
C ASP A 579 -46.87 3.84 -6.71
N TYR A 580 -46.99 4.56 -5.59
CA TYR A 580 -48.18 5.35 -5.25
C TYR A 580 -48.33 6.64 -6.08
N LEU A 581 -47.33 6.93 -6.92
CA LEU A 581 -47.33 8.01 -7.89
C LEU A 581 -47.41 7.50 -9.34
N GLN A 582 -47.43 6.18 -9.55
CA GLN A 582 -47.23 5.53 -10.86
C GLN A 582 -45.87 5.89 -11.51
N ILE A 583 -44.81 6.06 -10.72
CA ILE A 583 -43.47 6.46 -11.17
C ILE A 583 -42.46 5.31 -11.02
N ARG A 584 -41.63 5.06 -12.04
CA ARG A 584 -40.50 4.10 -11.98
C ARG A 584 -39.13 4.79 -11.78
N ILE A 585 -38.23 4.18 -11.01
CA ILE A 585 -36.86 4.69 -10.71
C ILE A 585 -35.78 3.69 -11.15
N GLY A 586 -34.62 4.20 -11.59
CA GLY A 586 -33.43 3.39 -11.84
C GLY A 586 -33.59 2.46 -13.05
N ASN A 587 -33.02 1.25 -13.00
CA ASN A 587 -33.06 0.31 -14.14
C ASN A 587 -34.46 -0.18 -14.51
N GLY A 588 -35.38 -0.29 -13.55
CA GLY A 588 -36.77 -0.72 -13.82
C GLY A 588 -37.57 0.26 -14.71
N LYS A 589 -37.08 1.49 -14.89
CA LYS A 589 -37.63 2.44 -15.87
C LYS A 589 -37.24 2.06 -17.32
N TYR A 590 -36.00 1.65 -17.54
CA TYR A 590 -35.43 1.45 -18.88
C TYR A 590 -35.65 0.04 -19.44
N GLU A 591 -35.95 -0.94 -18.60
CA GLU A 591 -36.28 -2.31 -19.04
C GLU A 591 -37.61 -2.37 -19.82
N ALA A 592 -38.54 -1.43 -19.60
CA ALA A 592 -39.84 -1.41 -20.28
C ALA A 592 -39.86 -0.60 -21.58
N GLU A 593 -39.01 0.43 -21.73
CA GLU A 593 -38.86 1.17 -23.00
C GLU A 593 -38.33 0.25 -24.13
N ASN A 594 -37.67 -0.86 -23.78
CA ASN A 594 -37.25 -1.90 -24.72
C ASN A 594 -38.34 -2.96 -25.03
N VAL A 595 -39.43 -3.00 -24.27
CA VAL A 595 -40.57 -3.91 -24.52
C VAL A 595 -41.63 -3.25 -25.41
N ASP A 596 -41.79 -1.92 -25.33
CA ASP A 596 -42.70 -1.16 -26.19
C ASP A 596 -42.11 -0.83 -27.59
N ASN A 597 -40.85 -1.22 -27.85
CA ASN A 597 -40.16 -1.05 -29.14
C ASN A 597 -39.86 -2.39 -29.87
N GLN A 598 -40.56 -3.48 -29.51
CA GLN A 598 -40.53 -4.76 -30.25
C GLN A 598 -41.87 -5.08 -30.92
#